data_AF-A0A2A9F4T1-F1
#
_entry.id   AF-A0A2A9F4T1-F1
#
_cell.length_a   1.000
_cell.length_b   1.000
_cell.length_c   1.000
_cell.angle_alpha   90.00
_cell.angle_beta   90.00
_cell.angle_gamma   90.00
#
_symmetry.space_group_name_H-M   'P 1'
#
loop_
_entity.id
_entity.type
_entity.pdbx_description
1 polymer ?
#
loop_
_entity_poly.entity_id
_entity_poly.type
_entity_poly.pdbx_seq_one_letter_code
_entity_poly.pdbx_strand_id
1 'polypeptide(L)'
;MMKKISLVLALTSALLVATFSWAQSISATTQMPVYQLDDKLVLGRVESVYYSQIPELRDVPFIGKIDTGADTTSMHAENIQVSSTHPDYQRLKNSQLLWAIVDDLGGTKAKWEAGTFAPYQVSVSFTIPHPYTGKAIKITDDLERVSAIRSRTSKQPILRPTVKMPMTIAGQTVDTVVNLTKRTQFSAPILVGKTFLDNHAWVFAGYDYLQAQPKAKMVGKKETVAVEGVPYKMSISTTSRYTNAHALDIEIDKKQKTVSFTLEGENGKRHPITLPLVRMLKTTKGERPLVYLPVKVGENETQRWLVYLRDRSKFSSQIRLGKDVASQHFVIDTDKENLLGGVEKTFQNALKSNPLVISPEEQVTIDGYTVSAYPTFTVKTPLLRVNGFELTEKGKDELVTFYLNDEQGKEKKLTKLVLKKLKVGNSTRPVVEGSFLFGSQERPMEFALDVLDEDEPHPFFVFGHDIAKGGVLLNTRADHLLDARPLFRAGHIEVAQVEGMSFPVKLDTGADVSSINAKNIKQFKQDGKNLVSFTYENDLGMTKKFTREVVDVMRIKAKKGEKANVRPVVEMQVKLGELEKKIRVNLQNRGRFHYSMILGKNFLKHGAVVSSDTNYIVTKKPDYEK
;
A
#
# COMPACT_ATOMS: atom_id res chain seq x y z
N MET A 1 27.87 72.79 6.16
CA MET A 1 26.40 72.81 6.06
C MET A 1 26.02 72.37 4.65
N MET A 2 25.00 71.51 4.53
CA MET A 2 24.29 71.11 3.30
C MET A 2 24.99 70.12 2.33
N LYS A 3 24.43 68.90 2.34
CA LYS A 3 24.55 67.82 1.34
C LYS A 3 23.94 68.26 0.00
N LYS A 4 24.42 67.67 -1.11
CA LYS A 4 23.57 66.83 -2.01
C LYS A 4 24.34 66.22 -3.20
N ILE A 5 24.06 64.93 -3.38
CA ILE A 5 23.92 64.16 -4.65
C ILE A 5 25.20 63.88 -5.44
N SER A 6 25.60 62.59 -5.45
CA SER A 6 26.32 62.00 -6.58
C SER A 6 25.52 60.84 -7.16
N LEU A 7 25.27 61.01 -8.45
CA LEU A 7 24.74 60.10 -9.45
C LEU A 7 25.73 58.94 -9.63
N VAL A 8 25.29 57.68 -9.49
CA VAL A 8 26.10 56.51 -9.89
C VAL A 8 25.53 55.96 -11.18
N LEU A 9 26.40 55.99 -12.19
CA LEU A 9 26.21 55.50 -13.54
C LEU A 9 26.30 53.97 -13.58
N ALA A 10 25.44 53.38 -14.41
CA ALA A 10 25.32 51.94 -14.64
C ALA A 10 26.58 51.33 -15.28
N LEU A 11 26.90 50.11 -14.85
CA LEU A 11 27.60 49.13 -15.68
C LEU A 11 26.90 47.78 -15.51
N THR A 12 26.14 47.45 -16.54
CA THR A 12 25.46 46.16 -16.75
C THR A 12 26.48 45.08 -17.04
N SER A 13 26.72 44.19 -16.08
CA SER A 13 27.28 42.86 -16.32
C SER A 13 26.15 41.84 -16.25
N ALA A 14 25.77 41.31 -17.42
CA ALA A 14 24.80 40.23 -17.55
C ALA A 14 25.35 38.95 -16.91
N LEU A 15 24.88 38.65 -15.70
CA LEU A 15 24.95 37.31 -15.13
C LEU A 15 23.73 36.53 -15.63
N LEU A 16 24.00 35.57 -16.52
CA LEU A 16 23.13 34.45 -16.84
C LEU A 16 22.89 33.66 -15.54
N VAL A 17 21.90 34.09 -14.75
CA VAL A 17 21.29 33.26 -13.73
C VAL A 17 20.45 32.26 -14.51
N ALA A 18 20.98 31.05 -14.70
CA ALA A 18 20.15 29.91 -15.01
C ALA A 18 19.08 29.85 -13.91
N THR A 19 17.84 30.17 -14.26
CA THR A 19 16.69 30.01 -13.39
C THR A 19 16.56 28.52 -13.11
N PHE A 20 17.16 28.04 -12.02
CA PHE A 20 16.73 26.82 -11.37
C PHE A 20 15.24 27.02 -11.09
N SER A 21 14.38 26.39 -11.88
CA SER A 21 12.97 26.32 -11.56
C SER A 21 12.87 25.56 -10.25
N TRP A 22 12.54 26.27 -9.17
CA TRP A 22 12.18 25.66 -7.91
C TRP A 22 10.93 24.80 -8.16
N ALA A 23 11.11 23.52 -8.48
CA ALA A 23 10.13 22.51 -8.13
C ALA A 23 10.11 22.53 -6.59
N GLN A 24 9.09 23.16 -6.01
CA GLN A 24 8.99 23.47 -4.58
C GLN A 24 9.43 22.28 -3.71
N SER A 25 10.57 22.42 -3.03
CA SER A 25 11.10 21.37 -2.17
C SER A 25 10.13 21.12 -1.01
N ILE A 26 9.65 19.89 -0.91
CA ILE A 26 8.96 19.43 0.30
C ILE A 26 10.07 19.10 1.29
N SER A 27 10.13 19.79 2.43
CA SER A 27 11.06 19.46 3.52
C SER A 27 10.58 18.21 4.27
N ALA A 28 10.44 17.09 3.55
CA ALA A 28 9.95 15.81 4.04
C ALA A 28 10.59 14.65 3.26
N THR A 29 10.62 13.47 3.85
CA THR A 29 11.17 12.27 3.22
C THR A 29 10.19 11.11 3.28
N THR A 30 10.49 10.03 2.56
CA THR A 30 9.78 8.76 2.69
C THR A 30 9.85 8.19 4.11
N GLN A 31 10.87 8.54 4.90
CA GLN A 31 11.00 8.12 6.31
C GLN A 31 10.25 9.05 7.27
N MET A 32 10.26 10.36 6.98
CA MET A 32 9.59 11.41 7.74
C MET A 32 8.56 12.10 6.83
N PRO A 33 7.40 11.47 6.61
CA PRO A 33 6.39 11.99 5.69
C PRO A 33 5.64 13.19 6.28
N VAL A 34 4.96 13.94 5.42
CA VAL A 34 4.01 14.99 5.80
C VAL A 34 2.57 14.48 5.75
N TYR A 35 1.73 15.08 6.60
CA TYR A 35 0.29 14.74 6.71
C TYR A 35 -0.61 15.75 5.99
N GLN A 36 -0.08 16.92 5.66
CA GLN A 36 -0.74 17.97 4.89
C GLN A 36 0.27 18.59 3.92
N LEU A 37 -0.23 19.02 2.77
CA LEU A 37 0.55 19.68 1.72
C LEU A 37 -0.37 20.60 0.92
N ASP A 38 0.01 21.87 0.76
CA ASP A 38 -0.79 22.89 0.06
C ASP A 38 -2.23 22.99 0.59
N ASP A 39 -2.36 23.06 1.92
CA ASP A 39 -3.62 23.10 2.68
C ASP A 39 -4.57 21.90 2.44
N LYS A 40 -4.07 20.84 1.79
CA LYS A 40 -4.79 19.58 1.53
C LYS A 40 -4.22 18.45 2.37
N LEU A 41 -5.02 17.42 2.63
CA LEU A 41 -4.54 16.21 3.28
C LEU A 41 -3.53 15.46 2.39
N VAL A 42 -2.58 14.77 3.01
CA VAL A 42 -1.77 13.74 2.33
C VAL A 42 -2.26 12.38 2.79
N LEU A 43 -2.98 11.67 1.93
CA LEU A 43 -3.51 10.35 2.24
C LEU A 43 -2.51 9.25 1.89
N GLY A 44 -2.49 8.17 2.67
CA GLY A 44 -1.87 6.94 2.23
C GLY A 44 -2.66 6.27 1.09
N ARG A 45 -2.13 5.17 0.57
CA ARG A 45 -2.80 4.33 -0.43
C ARG A 45 -4.08 3.67 0.09
N VAL A 46 -4.14 3.41 1.38
CA VAL A 46 -5.30 2.85 2.07
C VAL A 46 -5.58 3.72 3.28
N GLU A 47 -6.84 4.09 3.50
CA GLU A 47 -7.25 4.87 4.66
C GLU A 47 -8.58 4.36 5.23
N SER A 48 -8.88 4.76 6.47
CA SER A 48 -10.20 4.52 7.06
C SER A 48 -11.19 5.56 6.55
N VAL A 49 -12.32 5.09 6.01
CA VAL A 49 -13.40 5.92 5.48
C VAL A 49 -14.65 5.72 6.32
N TYR A 50 -15.31 6.81 6.66
CA TYR A 50 -16.50 6.83 7.52
C TYR A 50 -17.70 7.41 6.79
N TYR A 51 -18.87 6.84 7.03
CA TYR A 51 -20.15 7.36 6.55
C TYR A 51 -20.75 8.30 7.60
N SER A 52 -20.27 9.54 7.64
CA SER A 52 -20.49 10.44 8.80
C SER A 52 -21.94 10.82 9.08
N GLN A 53 -22.81 10.73 8.08
CA GLN A 53 -24.23 11.07 8.20
C GLN A 53 -25.16 9.85 8.30
N ILE A 54 -24.62 8.63 8.35
CA ILE A 54 -25.42 7.42 8.57
C ILE A 54 -25.23 7.03 10.03
N PRO A 55 -26.22 7.26 10.92
CA PRO A 55 -26.05 7.10 12.36
C PRO A 55 -25.49 5.73 12.76
N GLU A 56 -25.95 4.65 12.13
CA GLU A 56 -25.46 3.29 12.44
C GLU A 56 -24.06 2.98 11.91
N LEU A 57 -23.49 3.80 11.03
CA LEU A 57 -22.16 3.59 10.44
C LEU A 57 -21.16 4.70 10.76
N ARG A 58 -21.59 5.73 11.50
CA ARG A 58 -20.81 6.95 11.72
C ARG A 58 -19.40 6.67 12.26
N ASP A 59 -19.29 5.73 13.19
CA ASP A 59 -18.03 5.39 13.88
C ASP A 59 -17.41 4.08 13.37
N VAL A 60 -17.92 3.55 12.25
CA VAL A 60 -17.44 2.29 11.67
C VAL A 60 -16.42 2.58 10.58
N PRO A 61 -15.12 2.24 10.77
CA PRO A 61 -14.12 2.42 9.73
C PRO A 61 -14.30 1.38 8.62
N PHE A 62 -14.53 1.86 7.39
CA PHE A 62 -14.44 1.04 6.19
C PHE A 62 -13.07 1.20 5.54
N ILE A 63 -12.52 0.10 5.02
CA ILE A 63 -11.27 0.14 4.27
C ILE A 63 -11.51 0.87 2.93
N GLY A 64 -10.90 2.04 2.76
CA GLY A 64 -10.89 2.80 1.52
C GLY A 64 -9.56 2.64 0.80
N LYS A 65 -9.60 2.19 -0.45
CA LYS A 65 -8.42 2.22 -1.33
C LYS A 65 -8.39 3.53 -2.10
N ILE A 66 -7.32 4.29 -1.96
CA ILE A 66 -7.15 5.61 -2.58
C ILE A 66 -6.53 5.45 -3.98
N ASP A 67 -7.26 5.92 -4.99
CA ASP A 67 -6.97 5.65 -6.41
C ASP A 67 -7.08 6.94 -7.24
N THR A 68 -5.95 7.62 -7.43
CA THR A 68 -5.81 8.77 -8.33
C THR A 68 -6.11 8.40 -9.79
N GLY A 69 -6.05 7.11 -10.12
CA GLY A 69 -6.35 6.57 -11.44
C GLY A 69 -7.85 6.42 -11.74
N ALA A 70 -8.73 6.60 -10.76
CA ALA A 70 -10.17 6.42 -10.90
C ALA A 70 -10.92 7.75 -10.87
N ASP A 71 -11.67 8.03 -11.93
CA ASP A 71 -12.42 9.29 -12.06
C ASP A 71 -13.59 9.42 -11.08
N THR A 72 -13.98 8.34 -10.40
CA THR A 72 -15.10 8.36 -9.45
C THR A 72 -14.82 7.51 -8.23
N THR A 73 -15.27 7.99 -7.07
CA THR A 73 -15.41 7.17 -5.87
C THR A 73 -16.50 6.12 -6.08
N SER A 74 -16.27 4.91 -5.60
CA SER A 74 -17.25 3.82 -5.66
C SER A 74 -17.28 3.04 -4.35
N MET A 75 -18.45 2.55 -3.98
CA MET A 75 -18.63 1.79 -2.75
C MET A 75 -19.43 0.50 -2.98
N HIS A 76 -19.31 -0.39 -2.01
CA HIS A 76 -20.13 -1.59 -1.95
C HIS A 76 -21.56 -1.24 -1.51
N ALA A 77 -22.54 -1.60 -2.35
CA ALA A 77 -23.95 -1.60 -2.00
C ALA A 77 -24.62 -2.92 -2.45
N GLU A 78 -25.66 -3.32 -1.72
CA GLU A 78 -26.56 -4.43 -2.04
C GLU A 78 -27.97 -3.91 -2.35
N ASN A 79 -28.81 -4.74 -2.97
CA ASN A 79 -30.23 -4.44 -3.23
C ASN A 79 -30.47 -3.07 -3.89
N ILE A 80 -29.62 -2.67 -4.83
CA ILE A 80 -29.72 -1.40 -5.54
C ILE A 80 -30.98 -1.42 -6.41
N GLN A 81 -31.90 -0.50 -6.13
CA GLN A 81 -33.17 -0.30 -6.82
C GLN A 81 -33.26 1.15 -7.29
N VAL A 82 -33.67 1.35 -8.53
CA VAL A 82 -33.84 2.69 -9.13
C VAL A 82 -35.27 2.82 -9.62
N SER A 83 -35.94 3.89 -9.21
CA SER A 83 -37.34 4.17 -9.56
C SER A 83 -37.55 5.66 -9.79
N SER A 84 -38.49 6.01 -10.67
CA SER A 84 -38.89 7.39 -10.92
C SER A 84 -40.34 7.63 -10.50
N THR A 85 -40.64 8.85 -10.01
CA THR A 85 -42.01 9.36 -9.84
C THR A 85 -42.50 10.14 -11.06
N HIS A 86 -41.64 10.42 -12.03
CA HIS A 86 -42.00 11.13 -13.26
C HIS A 86 -43.00 10.31 -14.10
N PRO A 87 -44.16 10.88 -14.52
CA PRO A 87 -45.23 10.13 -15.19
C PRO A 87 -44.76 9.22 -16.33
N ASP A 88 -43.88 9.73 -17.19
CA ASP A 88 -43.36 8.99 -18.35
C ASP A 88 -42.45 7.81 -18.00
N TYR A 89 -41.88 7.80 -16.80
CA TYR A 89 -40.86 6.84 -16.37
C TYR A 89 -41.31 5.92 -15.21
N GLN A 90 -42.50 6.13 -14.64
CA GLN A 90 -42.99 5.39 -13.46
C GLN A 90 -43.00 3.87 -13.65
N ARG A 91 -43.26 3.40 -14.88
CA ARG A 91 -43.34 1.97 -15.24
C ARG A 91 -41.97 1.32 -15.43
N LEU A 92 -40.92 2.10 -15.62
CA LEU A 92 -39.56 1.61 -15.81
C LEU A 92 -38.84 1.54 -14.46
N LYS A 93 -37.99 0.53 -14.29
CA LYS A 93 -37.18 0.34 -13.07
C LYS A 93 -35.75 -0.03 -13.41
N ASN A 94 -34.84 0.23 -12.47
CA ASN A 94 -33.46 -0.26 -12.50
C ASN A 94 -32.77 0.06 -13.83
N SER A 95 -32.16 -0.94 -14.48
CA SER A 95 -31.43 -0.73 -15.72
C SER A 95 -32.30 -0.21 -16.86
N GLN A 96 -33.58 -0.60 -16.94
CA GLN A 96 -34.47 -0.13 -18.01
C GLN A 96 -34.73 1.37 -17.88
N LEU A 97 -34.96 1.83 -16.64
CA LEU A 97 -35.12 3.25 -16.33
C LEU A 97 -33.84 4.04 -16.64
N LEU A 98 -32.69 3.55 -16.17
CA LEU A 98 -31.41 4.23 -16.41
C LEU A 98 -31.10 4.37 -17.91
N TRP A 99 -31.37 3.33 -18.70
CA TRP A 99 -31.18 3.41 -20.15
C TRP A 99 -32.15 4.38 -20.81
N ALA A 100 -33.44 4.34 -20.48
CA ALA A 100 -34.42 5.26 -21.05
C ALA A 100 -34.05 6.73 -20.82
N ILE A 101 -33.58 7.06 -19.61
CA ILE A 101 -33.12 8.42 -19.28
C ILE A 101 -31.82 8.75 -20.03
N VAL A 102 -30.83 7.85 -20.02
CA VAL A 102 -29.56 8.09 -20.70
C VAL A 102 -29.76 8.28 -22.21
N ASP A 103 -30.66 7.53 -22.83
CA ASP A 103 -30.96 7.63 -24.25
C ASP A 103 -31.68 8.94 -24.59
N ASP A 104 -32.62 9.39 -23.73
CA ASP A 104 -33.26 10.70 -23.83
C ASP A 104 -32.25 11.86 -23.71
N LEU A 105 -31.21 11.66 -22.89
CA LEU A 105 -30.09 12.61 -22.71
C LEU A 105 -28.95 12.45 -23.74
N GLY A 106 -29.20 11.84 -24.90
CA GLY A 106 -28.21 11.74 -25.99
C GLY A 106 -27.19 10.60 -25.85
N GLY A 107 -27.44 9.65 -24.95
CA GLY A 107 -26.69 8.41 -24.80
C GLY A 107 -25.39 8.52 -23.98
N THR A 108 -24.72 7.38 -23.77
CA THR A 108 -23.54 7.24 -22.88
C THR A 108 -22.27 8.03 -23.25
N LYS A 109 -22.29 8.75 -24.37
CA LYS A 109 -21.18 9.62 -24.81
C LYS A 109 -21.48 11.11 -24.59
N ALA A 110 -22.72 11.45 -24.24
CA ALA A 110 -23.09 12.81 -23.92
C ALA A 110 -22.35 13.29 -22.66
N LYS A 111 -22.12 14.60 -22.59
CA LYS A 111 -21.66 15.26 -21.38
C LYS A 111 -22.90 15.74 -20.63
N TRP A 112 -22.97 15.43 -19.34
CA TRP A 112 -24.08 15.83 -18.49
C TRP A 112 -23.54 16.77 -17.41
N GLU A 113 -24.21 17.90 -17.24
CA GLU A 113 -23.93 18.87 -16.19
C GLU A 113 -24.61 18.45 -14.87
N ALA A 114 -24.23 19.09 -13.78
CA ALA A 114 -24.90 18.89 -12.49
C ALA A 114 -26.41 19.20 -12.60
N GLY A 115 -27.24 18.37 -11.99
CA GLY A 115 -28.70 18.52 -12.01
C GLY A 115 -29.40 18.02 -13.28
N THR A 116 -28.68 17.57 -14.32
CA THR A 116 -29.28 17.05 -15.57
C THR A 116 -30.32 15.95 -15.32
N PHE A 117 -30.14 15.15 -14.27
CA PHE A 117 -31.02 14.02 -13.94
C PHE A 117 -32.21 14.41 -13.04
N ALA A 118 -32.21 15.61 -12.44
CA ALA A 118 -33.24 16.04 -11.50
C ALA A 118 -34.67 16.07 -12.07
N PRO A 119 -34.91 16.53 -13.33
CA PRO A 119 -36.25 16.52 -13.92
C PRO A 119 -36.89 15.14 -14.01
N TYR A 120 -36.09 14.07 -14.08
CA TYR A 120 -36.58 12.69 -14.16
C TYR A 120 -37.04 12.13 -12.80
N GLN A 121 -36.90 12.90 -11.71
CA GLN A 121 -37.38 12.57 -10.36
C GLN A 121 -37.06 11.12 -9.94
N VAL A 122 -35.79 10.75 -10.08
CA VAL A 122 -35.32 9.39 -9.84
C VAL A 122 -34.78 9.25 -8.44
N SER A 123 -35.31 8.29 -7.69
CA SER A 123 -34.77 7.86 -6.41
C SER A 123 -34.04 6.53 -6.53
N VAL A 124 -32.96 6.40 -5.78
CA VAL A 124 -32.09 5.23 -5.68
C VAL A 124 -32.16 4.70 -4.26
N SER A 125 -32.65 3.47 -4.10
CA SER A 125 -32.66 2.76 -2.82
C SER A 125 -31.61 1.65 -2.82
N PHE A 126 -30.86 1.49 -1.74
CA PHE A 126 -29.83 0.46 -1.63
C PHE A 126 -29.57 0.09 -0.17
N THR A 127 -28.75 -0.94 0.04
CA THR A 127 -28.41 -1.45 1.37
C THR A 127 -26.90 -1.46 1.57
N ILE A 128 -26.45 -0.98 2.73
CA ILE A 128 -25.09 -1.19 3.24
C ILE A 128 -25.17 -2.17 4.42
N PRO A 129 -24.53 -3.35 4.35
CA PRO A 129 -24.48 -4.25 5.50
C PRO A 129 -23.53 -3.68 6.57
N HIS A 130 -24.00 -3.56 7.81
CA HIS A 130 -23.15 -3.17 8.93
C HIS A 130 -22.10 -4.25 9.18
N PRO A 131 -20.78 -3.96 9.09
CA PRO A 131 -19.74 -4.99 9.05
C PRO A 131 -19.61 -5.79 10.36
N TYR A 132 -20.02 -5.22 11.49
CA TYR A 132 -19.89 -5.89 12.81
C TYR A 132 -21.15 -6.60 13.28
N THR A 133 -22.32 -6.26 12.76
CA THR A 133 -23.62 -6.78 13.24
C THR A 133 -24.39 -7.50 12.14
N GLY A 134 -24.04 -7.29 10.87
CA GLY A 134 -24.78 -7.81 9.73
C GLY A 134 -26.09 -7.08 9.43
N LYS A 135 -26.50 -6.11 10.28
CA LYS A 135 -27.74 -5.32 10.09
C LYS A 135 -27.71 -4.68 8.71
N ALA A 136 -28.79 -4.88 7.96
CA ALA A 136 -28.98 -4.28 6.65
C ALA A 136 -29.43 -2.81 6.83
N ILE A 137 -28.60 -1.85 6.44
CA ILE A 137 -28.92 -0.42 6.57
C ILE A 137 -29.43 0.05 5.21
N LYS A 138 -30.74 0.31 5.14
CA LYS A 138 -31.41 0.78 3.92
C LYS A 138 -31.27 2.29 3.81
N ILE A 139 -30.86 2.74 2.64
CA ILE A 139 -30.70 4.16 2.30
C ILE A 139 -31.50 4.40 1.02
N THR A 140 -32.20 5.53 0.98
CA THR A 140 -32.88 6.02 -0.21
C THR A 140 -32.48 7.47 -0.40
N ASP A 141 -32.03 7.79 -1.60
CA ASP A 141 -31.54 9.12 -1.96
C ASP A 141 -31.87 9.41 -3.43
N ASP A 142 -31.73 10.65 -3.85
CA ASP A 142 -31.95 11.05 -5.23
C ASP A 142 -30.77 10.65 -6.13
N LEU A 143 -31.08 10.36 -7.39
CA LEU A 143 -30.07 10.07 -8.40
C LEU A 143 -29.31 11.35 -8.74
N GLU A 144 -28.02 11.38 -8.40
CA GLU A 144 -27.14 12.49 -8.77
C GLU A 144 -26.78 12.44 -10.27
N ARG A 145 -26.30 11.29 -10.72
CA ARG A 145 -25.95 11.02 -12.12
C ARG A 145 -25.87 9.53 -12.42
N VAL A 146 -25.75 9.20 -13.71
CA VAL A 146 -25.49 7.84 -14.18
C VAL A 146 -24.05 7.71 -14.68
N SER A 147 -23.34 6.68 -14.24
CA SER A 147 -22.01 6.34 -14.75
C SER A 147 -22.06 5.17 -15.74
N ALA A 148 -21.46 5.32 -16.91
CA ALA A 148 -21.35 4.26 -17.92
C ALA A 148 -20.02 3.49 -17.77
N ILE A 149 -20.07 2.32 -17.15
CA ILE A 149 -18.88 1.50 -16.89
C ILE A 149 -18.65 0.52 -18.05
N ARG A 150 -17.61 0.78 -18.85
CA ARG A 150 -17.25 -0.10 -19.96
C ARG A 150 -16.54 -1.36 -19.48
N SER A 151 -17.09 -2.52 -19.83
CA SER A 151 -16.44 -3.81 -19.59
C SER A 151 -15.28 -4.05 -20.57
N ARG A 152 -14.44 -5.04 -20.27
CA ARG A 152 -13.45 -5.58 -21.21
C ARG A 152 -14.06 -6.54 -22.22
N THR A 153 -15.21 -7.14 -21.89
CA THR A 153 -15.80 -8.27 -22.61
C THR A 153 -17.16 -7.95 -23.25
N SER A 154 -17.75 -6.80 -22.94
CA SER A 154 -19.06 -6.38 -23.46
C SER A 154 -18.91 -5.11 -24.28
N LYS A 155 -19.60 -5.06 -25.43
CA LYS A 155 -19.73 -3.85 -26.24
C LYS A 155 -20.64 -2.82 -25.58
N GLN A 156 -21.70 -3.26 -24.90
CA GLN A 156 -22.57 -2.37 -24.13
C GLN A 156 -21.96 -2.07 -22.75
N PRO A 157 -21.93 -0.80 -22.32
CA PRO A 157 -21.52 -0.41 -20.98
C PRO A 157 -22.56 -0.83 -19.94
N ILE A 158 -22.13 -0.95 -18.68
CA ILE A 158 -23.02 -1.16 -17.54
C ILE A 158 -23.30 0.22 -16.95
N LEU A 159 -24.57 0.63 -16.95
CA LEU A 159 -25.00 1.85 -16.28
C LEU A 159 -25.05 1.63 -14.76
N ARG A 160 -24.58 2.62 -14.01
CA ARG A 160 -24.61 2.61 -12.55
C ARG A 160 -25.20 3.89 -12.01
N PRO A 161 -26.16 3.82 -11.08
CA PRO A 161 -26.63 5.00 -10.39
C PRO A 161 -25.53 5.50 -9.44
N THR A 162 -25.51 6.80 -9.26
CA THR A 162 -24.68 7.45 -8.25
C THR A 162 -25.55 8.31 -7.35
N VAL A 163 -25.12 8.44 -6.11
CA VAL A 163 -25.73 9.28 -5.09
C VAL A 163 -24.66 10.22 -4.55
N LYS A 164 -25.05 11.39 -4.08
CA LYS A 164 -24.15 12.30 -3.37
C LYS A 164 -24.17 11.92 -1.90
N MET A 165 -23.01 11.69 -1.29
CA MET A 165 -22.97 11.31 0.13
C MET A 165 -21.73 11.84 0.84
N PRO A 166 -21.89 12.38 2.06
CA PRO A 166 -20.76 12.78 2.90
C PRO A 166 -19.92 11.59 3.36
N MET A 167 -18.65 11.60 2.96
CA MET A 167 -17.64 10.63 3.40
C MET A 167 -16.54 11.37 4.15
N THR A 168 -16.07 10.78 5.25
CA THR A 168 -14.97 11.35 6.04
C THR A 168 -13.73 10.48 5.98
N ILE A 169 -12.59 11.11 5.71
CA ILE A 169 -11.26 10.49 5.74
C ILE A 169 -10.35 11.43 6.52
N ALA A 170 -9.65 10.90 7.53
CA ALA A 170 -8.70 11.65 8.36
C ALA A 170 -9.28 12.98 8.92
N GLY A 171 -10.56 12.97 9.31
CA GLY A 171 -11.25 14.13 9.89
C GLY A 171 -11.81 15.13 8.88
N GLN A 172 -11.50 14.99 7.59
CA GLN A 172 -12.10 15.83 6.54
C GLN A 172 -13.31 15.15 5.93
N THR A 173 -14.46 15.81 6.00
CA THR A 173 -15.71 15.38 5.34
C THR A 173 -15.83 16.02 3.97
N VAL A 174 -16.08 15.20 2.94
CA VAL A 174 -16.36 15.66 1.57
C VAL A 174 -17.68 15.06 1.13
N ASP A 175 -18.55 15.90 0.60
CA ASP A 175 -19.80 15.48 -0.03
C ASP A 175 -19.53 15.00 -1.46
N THR A 176 -19.15 13.72 -1.58
CA THR A 176 -18.67 13.13 -2.84
C THR A 176 -19.80 12.41 -3.55
N VAL A 177 -19.76 12.47 -4.88
CA VAL A 177 -20.61 11.60 -5.71
C VAL A 177 -20.04 10.18 -5.71
N VAL A 178 -20.85 9.19 -5.38
CA VAL A 178 -20.42 7.80 -5.19
C VAL A 178 -21.14 6.84 -6.12
N ASN A 179 -20.36 6.05 -6.85
CA ASN A 179 -20.84 4.93 -7.65
C ASN A 179 -21.26 3.73 -6.78
N LEU A 180 -22.52 3.32 -6.90
CA LEU A 180 -23.04 2.15 -6.19
C LEU A 180 -22.71 0.85 -6.93
N THR A 181 -21.99 -0.06 -6.27
CA THR A 181 -21.42 -1.25 -6.93
C THR A 181 -21.43 -2.48 -6.04
N LYS A 182 -21.50 -3.68 -6.63
CA LYS A 182 -21.22 -4.92 -5.88
C LYS A 182 -19.72 -5.16 -5.82
N ARG A 183 -19.10 -4.98 -4.64
CA ARG A 183 -17.65 -5.11 -4.45
C ARG A 183 -17.21 -6.30 -3.59
N THR A 184 -18.06 -7.31 -3.43
CA THR A 184 -17.78 -8.49 -2.59
C THR A 184 -16.50 -9.26 -2.97
N GLN A 185 -16.01 -9.11 -4.20
CA GLN A 185 -14.79 -9.77 -4.68
C GLN A 185 -13.50 -8.96 -4.44
N PHE A 186 -13.61 -7.69 -4.06
CA PHE A 186 -12.49 -6.78 -3.86
C PHE A 186 -12.00 -6.82 -2.40
N SER A 187 -10.76 -6.40 -2.18
CA SER A 187 -10.19 -6.33 -0.82
C SER A 187 -10.69 -5.14 -0.01
N ALA A 188 -11.17 -4.08 -0.67
CA ALA A 188 -11.68 -2.87 -0.06
C ALA A 188 -13.12 -2.61 -0.52
N PRO A 189 -14.08 -2.42 0.41
CA PRO A 189 -15.47 -2.10 0.08
C PRO A 189 -15.62 -0.70 -0.53
N ILE A 190 -14.66 0.20 -0.32
CA ILE A 190 -14.66 1.55 -0.89
C ILE A 190 -13.40 1.75 -1.72
N LEU A 191 -13.56 2.37 -2.89
CA LEU A 191 -12.47 2.91 -3.70
C LEU A 191 -12.72 4.41 -3.81
N VAL A 192 -11.77 5.20 -3.34
CA VAL A 192 -11.83 6.67 -3.29
C VAL A 192 -11.11 7.20 -4.52
N GLY A 193 -11.84 7.89 -5.39
CA GLY A 193 -11.33 8.43 -6.64
C GLY A 193 -11.42 9.95 -6.68
N LYS A 194 -11.26 10.53 -7.87
CA LYS A 194 -11.22 11.98 -8.12
C LYS A 194 -12.39 12.77 -7.54
N THR A 195 -13.60 12.21 -7.55
CA THR A 195 -14.78 12.88 -6.96
C THR A 195 -14.68 13.17 -5.46
N PHE A 196 -13.77 12.50 -4.75
CA PHE A 196 -13.39 12.84 -3.38
C PHE A 196 -12.03 13.53 -3.33
N LEU A 197 -11.05 13.11 -4.14
CA LEU A 197 -9.67 13.58 -4.02
C LEU A 197 -9.48 15.00 -4.54
N ASP A 198 -10.22 15.37 -5.57
CA ASP A 198 -10.02 16.63 -6.26
C ASP A 198 -10.27 17.81 -5.30
N ASN A 199 -9.31 18.73 -5.22
CA ASN A 199 -9.25 19.86 -4.29
C ASN A 199 -9.17 19.52 -2.81
N HIS A 200 -9.05 18.24 -2.44
CA HIS A 200 -9.13 17.81 -1.05
C HIS A 200 -7.88 17.06 -0.57
N ALA A 201 -7.22 16.29 -1.43
CA ALA A 201 -6.12 15.46 -0.99
C ALA A 201 -5.05 15.20 -2.06
N TRP A 202 -3.81 15.17 -1.60
CA TRP A 202 -2.70 14.49 -2.25
C TRP A 202 -2.63 13.03 -1.78
N VAL A 203 -1.94 12.19 -2.55
CA VAL A 203 -1.83 10.76 -2.22
C VAL A 203 -0.37 10.31 -2.25
N PHE A 204 0.12 9.80 -1.12
CA PHE A 204 1.43 9.18 -1.01
C PHE A 204 1.30 7.65 -0.93
N ALA A 205 1.47 6.98 -2.07
CA ALA A 205 1.23 5.54 -2.20
C ALA A 205 2.24 4.65 -1.43
N GLY A 206 3.33 5.23 -0.92
CA GLY A 206 4.33 4.53 -0.10
C GLY A 206 3.78 4.05 1.24
N TYR A 207 2.72 4.69 1.75
CA TYR A 207 2.13 4.37 3.04
C TYR A 207 0.73 3.76 2.93
N ASP A 208 0.41 2.81 3.81
CA ASP A 208 -0.96 2.43 4.15
C ASP A 208 -1.31 3.02 5.53
N TYR A 209 -2.47 3.64 5.66
CA TYR A 209 -2.95 4.34 6.86
C TYR A 209 -1.98 5.40 7.38
N LEU A 210 -1.53 6.29 6.48
CA LEU A 210 -0.57 7.33 6.82
C LEU A 210 -1.12 8.20 7.96
N GLN A 211 -2.37 8.63 7.85
CA GLN A 211 -3.02 9.53 8.81
C GLN A 211 -3.21 8.90 10.20
N ALA A 212 -3.18 7.57 10.31
CA ALA A 212 -3.23 6.88 11.59
C ALA A 212 -1.87 6.82 12.32
N GLN A 213 -0.76 7.04 11.61
CA GLN A 213 0.59 6.84 12.15
C GLN A 213 0.90 7.64 13.42
N PRO A 214 0.64 8.95 13.52
CA PRO A 214 1.03 9.72 14.71
C PRO A 214 0.41 9.18 16.01
N LYS A 215 -0.83 8.69 15.91
CA LYS A 215 -1.63 8.18 17.03
C LYS A 215 -1.57 6.65 17.17
N ALA A 216 -0.76 5.97 16.36
CA ALA A 216 -0.63 4.52 16.43
C ALA A 216 -0.17 4.09 17.83
N LYS A 217 -0.79 3.05 18.38
CA LYS A 217 -0.38 2.50 19.69
C LYS A 217 0.88 1.67 19.54
N MET A 218 1.72 1.66 20.57
CA MET A 218 2.86 0.74 20.62
C MET A 218 2.40 -0.66 21.05
N VAL A 219 2.89 -1.68 20.36
CA VAL A 219 2.75 -3.11 20.76
C VAL A 219 4.11 -3.77 20.79
N GLY A 220 4.29 -4.75 21.66
CA GLY A 220 5.50 -5.56 21.75
C GLY A 220 5.49 -6.76 20.81
N LYS A 221 6.59 -7.51 20.83
CA LYS A 221 6.77 -8.75 20.07
C LYS A 221 5.82 -9.89 20.52
N LYS A 222 5.38 -9.83 21.77
CA LYS A 222 4.33 -10.68 22.35
C LYS A 222 3.38 -9.81 23.16
N GLU A 223 2.10 -10.08 23.01
CA GLU A 223 1.02 -9.44 23.76
C GLU A 223 -0.01 -10.47 24.19
N THR A 224 -0.82 -10.12 25.19
CA THR A 224 -2.05 -10.83 25.51
C THR A 224 -3.22 -9.87 25.35
N VAL A 225 -4.19 -10.24 24.53
CA VAL A 225 -5.43 -9.49 24.31
C VAL A 225 -6.63 -10.36 24.71
N ALA A 226 -7.81 -9.76 24.89
CA ALA A 226 -9.02 -10.53 25.20
C ALA A 226 -10.04 -10.45 24.05
N VAL A 227 -10.68 -11.57 23.75
CA VAL A 227 -11.77 -11.68 22.77
C VAL A 227 -12.98 -12.25 23.51
N GLU A 228 -14.03 -11.47 23.70
CA GLU A 228 -15.20 -11.86 24.52
C GLU A 228 -14.81 -12.47 25.89
N GLY A 229 -13.80 -11.88 26.54
CA GLY A 229 -13.30 -12.35 27.84
C GLY A 229 -12.47 -13.65 27.80
N VAL A 230 -12.07 -14.12 26.61
CA VAL A 230 -11.12 -15.21 26.42
C VAL A 230 -9.73 -14.64 26.11
N PRO A 231 -8.69 -14.95 26.91
CA PRO A 231 -7.34 -14.42 26.71
C PRO A 231 -6.64 -15.11 25.53
N TYR A 232 -6.17 -14.32 24.58
CA TYR A 232 -5.49 -14.74 23.35
C TYR A 232 -4.07 -14.18 23.35
N LYS A 233 -3.07 -15.07 23.30
CA LYS A 233 -1.68 -14.68 23.05
C LYS A 233 -1.53 -14.24 21.60
N MET A 234 -0.88 -13.10 21.39
CA MET A 234 -0.62 -12.52 20.08
C MET A 234 0.88 -12.57 19.76
N SER A 235 1.20 -12.98 18.54
CA SER A 235 2.53 -12.86 17.94
C SER A 235 2.48 -12.04 16.66
N ILE A 236 3.63 -11.52 16.22
CA ILE A 236 3.74 -10.60 15.08
C ILE A 236 4.22 -11.32 13.80
N SER A 237 3.65 -10.98 12.66
CA SER A 237 4.13 -11.41 11.34
C SER A 237 4.62 -10.21 10.52
N THR A 238 5.84 -10.28 10.02
CA THR A 238 6.43 -9.26 9.13
C THR A 238 6.08 -9.51 7.66
N THR A 239 5.76 -10.75 7.30
CA THR A 239 5.49 -11.15 5.92
C THR A 239 4.00 -11.30 5.60
N SER A 240 3.19 -11.71 6.58
CA SER A 240 1.75 -11.96 6.35
C SER A 240 0.97 -10.66 6.25
N ARG A 241 0.23 -10.50 5.16
CA ARG A 241 -0.70 -9.38 4.98
C ARG A 241 -1.85 -9.42 5.99
N TYR A 242 -2.57 -10.54 6.06
CA TYR A 242 -3.77 -10.69 6.88
C TYR A 242 -3.45 -11.24 8.27
N THR A 243 -4.12 -10.70 9.28
CA THR A 243 -4.17 -11.27 10.63
C THR A 243 -4.99 -12.57 10.60
N ASN A 244 -4.58 -13.55 11.39
CA ASN A 244 -5.37 -14.75 11.65
C ASN A 244 -5.52 -15.04 13.12
N ALA A 245 -6.68 -15.59 13.47
CA ALA A 245 -7.07 -15.89 14.83
C ALA A 245 -7.47 -17.36 14.96
N HIS A 246 -7.17 -17.91 16.13
CA HIS A 246 -7.54 -19.26 16.51
C HIS A 246 -9.05 -19.36 16.68
N ALA A 247 -9.63 -20.35 16.03
CA ALA A 247 -11.01 -20.73 16.17
C ALA A 247 -11.17 -22.23 15.90
N LEU A 248 -12.05 -22.87 16.65
CA LEU A 248 -12.51 -24.24 16.46
C LEU A 248 -13.94 -24.25 15.92
N ASP A 249 -14.41 -25.42 15.47
CA ASP A 249 -15.81 -25.65 15.09
C ASP A 249 -16.37 -24.59 14.12
N ILE A 250 -15.58 -24.24 13.10
CA ILE A 250 -15.90 -23.14 12.19
C ILE A 250 -16.98 -23.58 11.20
N GLU A 251 -18.18 -23.02 11.36
CA GLU A 251 -19.34 -23.26 10.52
C GLU A 251 -19.79 -21.99 9.80
N ILE A 252 -20.07 -22.09 8.49
CA ILE A 252 -20.42 -20.94 7.65
C ILE A 252 -21.86 -21.08 7.17
N ASP A 253 -22.74 -20.16 7.60
CA ASP A 253 -24.08 -20.02 7.02
C ASP A 253 -24.03 -19.01 5.87
N LYS A 254 -24.05 -19.52 4.63
CA LYS A 254 -24.04 -18.68 3.43
C LYS A 254 -25.35 -17.93 3.19
N LYS A 255 -26.47 -18.41 3.72
CA LYS A 255 -27.79 -17.77 3.56
C LYS A 255 -27.89 -16.57 4.50
N GLN A 256 -27.55 -16.77 5.77
CA GLN A 256 -27.52 -15.70 6.78
C GLN A 256 -26.27 -14.83 6.69
N LYS A 257 -25.27 -15.23 5.90
CA LYS A 257 -23.96 -14.57 5.79
C LYS A 257 -23.29 -14.42 7.16
N THR A 258 -23.27 -15.50 7.95
CA THR A 258 -22.65 -15.55 9.27
C THR A 258 -21.64 -16.69 9.37
N VAL A 259 -20.79 -16.62 10.39
CA VAL A 259 -19.83 -17.65 10.76
C VAL A 259 -19.95 -17.90 12.24
N SER A 260 -20.26 -19.13 12.62
CA SER A 260 -20.25 -19.61 14.00
C SER A 260 -18.95 -20.36 14.26
N PHE A 261 -18.34 -20.14 15.43
CA PHE A 261 -17.09 -20.78 15.80
C PHE A 261 -16.86 -20.72 17.31
N THR A 262 -15.96 -21.55 17.80
CA THR A 262 -15.57 -21.58 19.22
C THR A 262 -14.23 -20.89 19.39
N LEU A 263 -14.20 -19.85 20.23
CA LEU A 263 -12.96 -19.30 20.77
C LEU A 263 -12.37 -20.27 21.79
N GLU A 264 -11.05 -20.43 21.80
CA GLU A 264 -10.34 -21.23 22.81
C GLU A 264 -9.09 -20.48 23.27
N GLY A 265 -9.05 -20.10 24.54
CA GLY A 265 -7.86 -19.52 25.18
C GLY A 265 -6.84 -20.59 25.53
N GLU A 266 -5.62 -20.19 25.88
CA GLU A 266 -4.58 -21.14 26.31
C GLU A 266 -4.96 -21.92 27.59
N ASN A 267 -5.79 -21.33 28.45
CA ASN A 267 -6.35 -21.99 29.63
C ASN A 267 -7.46 -23.01 29.30
N GLY A 268 -7.71 -23.30 28.02
CA GLY A 268 -8.81 -24.16 27.57
C GLY A 268 -10.21 -23.53 27.71
N LYS A 269 -10.31 -22.26 28.14
CA LYS A 269 -11.61 -21.58 28.22
C LYS A 269 -12.19 -21.45 26.82
N ARG A 270 -13.38 -22.03 26.63
CA ARG A 270 -14.11 -21.99 25.38
C ARG A 270 -15.25 -21.00 25.42
N HIS A 271 -15.51 -20.33 24.30
CA HIS A 271 -16.65 -19.45 24.14
C HIS A 271 -17.19 -19.52 22.70
N PRO A 272 -18.42 -20.02 22.48
CA PRO A 272 -19.03 -20.00 21.17
C PRO A 272 -19.43 -18.57 20.79
N ILE A 273 -19.17 -18.18 19.55
CA ILE A 273 -19.52 -16.87 19.01
C ILE A 273 -19.97 -16.99 17.55
N THR A 274 -20.90 -16.13 17.17
CA THR A 274 -21.34 -15.97 15.78
C THR A 274 -21.09 -14.54 15.32
N LEU A 275 -20.39 -14.37 14.20
CA LEU A 275 -20.08 -13.06 13.61
C LEU A 275 -20.52 -12.99 12.14
N PRO A 276 -20.79 -11.78 11.61
CA PRO A 276 -21.04 -11.61 10.18
C PRO A 276 -19.85 -12.06 9.32
N LEU A 277 -20.15 -12.80 8.25
CA LEU A 277 -19.18 -13.18 7.23
C LEU A 277 -18.89 -11.99 6.32
N VAL A 278 -17.66 -11.49 6.34
CA VAL A 278 -17.24 -10.43 5.41
C VAL A 278 -17.04 -11.01 4.01
N ARG A 279 -16.24 -12.08 3.89
CA ARG A 279 -16.05 -12.87 2.65
C ARG A 279 -15.21 -14.11 2.91
N MET A 280 -15.17 -15.02 1.94
CA MET A 280 -14.17 -16.09 1.90
C MET A 280 -12.85 -15.57 1.34
N LEU A 281 -11.78 -15.70 2.14
CA LEU A 281 -10.42 -15.37 1.76
C LEU A 281 -9.72 -16.61 1.19
N LYS A 282 -9.21 -16.52 -0.03
CA LYS A 282 -8.33 -17.56 -0.60
C LYS A 282 -6.95 -17.46 0.00
N THR A 283 -6.48 -18.54 0.63
CA THR A 283 -5.11 -18.71 1.12
C THR A 283 -4.41 -19.83 0.34
N THR A 284 -3.10 -20.00 0.55
CA THR A 284 -2.34 -21.13 -0.02
C THR A 284 -2.86 -22.49 0.46
N LYS A 285 -3.47 -22.54 1.66
CA LYS A 285 -4.02 -23.75 2.29
C LYS A 285 -5.56 -23.85 2.18
N GLY A 286 -6.14 -23.17 1.18
CA GLY A 286 -7.59 -23.18 0.89
C GLY A 286 -8.31 -21.90 1.32
N GLU A 287 -9.64 -21.91 1.21
CA GLU A 287 -10.47 -20.77 1.60
C GLU A 287 -10.68 -20.72 3.12
N ARG A 288 -10.73 -19.50 3.69
CA ARG A 288 -10.97 -19.25 5.10
C ARG A 288 -11.98 -18.11 5.28
N PRO A 289 -12.92 -18.18 6.23
CA PRO A 289 -13.87 -17.10 6.46
C PRO A 289 -13.16 -15.90 7.10
N LEU A 290 -13.49 -14.71 6.59
CA LEU A 290 -13.01 -13.43 7.09
C LEU A 290 -14.11 -12.75 7.90
N VAL A 291 -13.79 -12.34 9.13
CA VAL A 291 -14.74 -11.72 10.09
C VAL A 291 -14.07 -10.53 10.80
N TYR A 292 -14.87 -9.63 11.37
CA TYR A 292 -14.38 -8.58 12.27
C TYR A 292 -14.45 -9.05 13.73
N LEU A 293 -13.31 -9.50 14.27
CA LEU A 293 -13.20 -10.01 15.63
C LEU A 293 -13.16 -8.84 16.64
N PRO A 294 -14.00 -8.82 17.68
CA PRO A 294 -13.87 -7.86 18.78
C PRO A 294 -12.66 -8.20 19.64
N VAL A 295 -11.66 -7.33 19.64
CA VAL A 295 -10.42 -7.52 20.40
C VAL A 295 -10.27 -6.38 21.40
N LYS A 296 -10.32 -6.73 22.68
CA LYS A 296 -10.06 -5.81 23.77
C LYS A 296 -8.54 -5.62 23.91
N VAL A 297 -8.09 -4.39 23.63
CA VAL A 297 -6.67 -3.99 23.57
C VAL A 297 -6.25 -3.09 24.73
N GLY A 298 -7.18 -2.77 25.62
CA GLY A 298 -6.98 -1.99 26.85
C GLY A 298 -8.21 -2.12 27.75
N GLU A 299 -8.21 -1.51 28.94
CA GLU A 299 -9.30 -1.67 29.91
C GLU A 299 -10.68 -1.26 29.37
N ASN A 300 -10.73 -0.18 28.59
CA ASN A 300 -11.98 0.40 28.05
C ASN A 300 -11.99 0.51 26.53
N GLU A 301 -11.11 -0.23 25.83
CA GLU A 301 -11.02 -0.17 24.37
C GLU A 301 -11.14 -1.55 23.73
N THR A 302 -12.14 -1.67 22.87
CA THR A 302 -12.36 -2.82 22.00
C THR A 302 -12.23 -2.39 20.54
N GLN A 303 -11.26 -2.95 19.85
CA GLN A 303 -11.07 -2.78 18.42
C GLN A 303 -11.76 -3.90 17.64
N ARG A 304 -12.06 -3.66 16.36
CA ARG A 304 -12.66 -4.65 15.46
C ARG A 304 -11.65 -5.04 14.40
N TRP A 305 -10.93 -6.12 14.63
CA TRP A 305 -9.86 -6.56 13.73
C TRP A 305 -10.39 -7.46 12.63
N LEU A 306 -10.06 -7.14 11.38
CA LEU A 306 -10.37 -8.01 10.25
C LEU A 306 -9.41 -9.21 10.26
N VAL A 307 -9.93 -10.39 10.60
CA VAL A 307 -9.14 -11.63 10.74
C VAL A 307 -9.74 -12.73 9.89
N TYR A 308 -8.90 -13.64 9.41
CA TYR A 308 -9.39 -14.93 8.94
C TYR A 308 -9.27 -15.99 10.02
N LEU A 309 -10.31 -16.80 10.16
CA LEU A 309 -10.39 -17.83 11.19
C LEU A 309 -9.71 -19.12 10.72
N ARG A 310 -8.99 -19.77 11.63
CA ARG A 310 -8.39 -21.09 11.42
C ARG A 310 -8.06 -21.77 12.74
N ASP A 311 -7.94 -23.09 12.69
CA ASP A 311 -7.28 -23.81 13.77
C ASP A 311 -5.79 -23.40 13.84
N ARG A 312 -5.38 -23.08 15.07
CA ARG A 312 -4.04 -22.69 15.48
C ARG A 312 -3.61 -23.39 16.78
N SER A 313 -4.29 -24.45 17.23
CA SER A 313 -3.95 -25.15 18.49
C SER A 313 -2.51 -25.70 18.51
N LYS A 314 -1.90 -25.90 17.33
CA LYS A 314 -0.49 -26.31 17.18
C LYS A 314 0.53 -25.16 17.33
N PHE A 315 0.09 -23.92 17.51
CA PHE A 315 0.96 -22.76 17.65
C PHE A 315 0.86 -22.18 19.07
N SER A 316 1.94 -21.59 19.56
CA SER A 316 2.02 -20.95 20.88
C SER A 316 1.23 -19.64 21.03
N SER A 317 0.56 -19.18 19.96
CA SER A 317 -0.22 -17.94 19.96
C SER A 317 -1.53 -18.11 19.18
N GLN A 318 -2.61 -17.69 19.80
CA GLN A 318 -3.95 -17.72 19.23
C GLN A 318 -4.12 -16.67 18.13
N ILE A 319 -3.40 -15.53 18.18
CA ILE A 319 -3.42 -14.52 17.11
C ILE A 319 -2.02 -14.40 16.49
N ARG A 320 -1.97 -14.38 15.16
CA ARG A 320 -0.80 -13.90 14.41
C ARG A 320 -1.17 -12.61 13.70
N LEU A 321 -0.70 -11.49 14.24
CA LEU A 321 -0.94 -10.13 13.73
C LEU A 321 -0.25 -9.96 12.37
N GLY A 322 -1.04 -9.64 11.35
CA GLY A 322 -0.55 -9.33 10.00
C GLY A 322 -0.46 -7.81 9.75
N LYS A 323 0.17 -7.45 8.64
CA LYS A 323 0.45 -6.06 8.27
C LYS A 323 -0.80 -5.19 8.15
N ASP A 324 -1.93 -5.70 7.66
CA ASP A 324 -3.12 -4.85 7.45
C ASP A 324 -3.66 -4.29 8.78
N VAL A 325 -3.77 -5.12 9.83
CA VAL A 325 -4.21 -4.67 11.18
C VAL A 325 -3.11 -3.88 11.88
N ALA A 326 -1.85 -4.33 11.76
CA ALA A 326 -0.71 -3.60 12.33
C ALA A 326 -0.62 -2.18 11.76
N SER A 327 -0.70 -2.00 10.45
CA SER A 327 -0.66 -0.68 9.80
C SER A 327 -1.86 0.19 10.14
N GLN A 328 -3.02 -0.41 10.42
CA GLN A 328 -4.20 0.35 10.81
C GLN A 328 -4.06 0.93 12.24
N HIS A 329 -3.45 0.20 13.17
CA HIS A 329 -3.55 0.52 14.61
C HIS A 329 -2.22 0.71 15.35
N PHE A 330 -1.14 0.10 14.87
CA PHE A 330 0.04 -0.15 15.71
C PHE A 330 1.38 0.24 15.07
N VAL A 331 2.39 0.42 15.93
CA VAL A 331 3.82 0.31 15.61
C VAL A 331 4.42 -0.68 16.61
N ILE A 332 5.30 -1.56 16.16
CA ILE A 332 5.79 -2.69 16.96
C ILE A 332 7.17 -2.35 17.56
N ASP A 333 7.33 -2.44 18.87
CA ASP A 333 8.64 -2.50 19.52
C ASP A 333 9.17 -3.93 19.39
N THR A 334 10.35 -4.08 18.78
CA THR A 334 10.84 -5.42 18.42
C THR A 334 11.41 -6.20 19.60
N ASP A 335 11.67 -5.55 20.74
CA ASP A 335 12.22 -6.21 21.92
C ASP A 335 11.21 -6.32 23.06
N LYS A 336 10.43 -5.27 23.33
CA LYS A 336 9.51 -5.26 24.46
C LYS A 336 8.32 -6.21 24.27
N GLU A 337 7.72 -6.61 25.39
CA GLU A 337 6.52 -7.44 25.44
C GLU A 337 5.47 -6.76 26.33
N ASN A 338 4.20 -7.11 26.14
CA ASN A 338 3.07 -6.68 26.98
C ASN A 338 2.89 -5.16 27.11
N LEU A 339 3.10 -4.41 26.02
CA LEU A 339 2.93 -2.96 25.98
C LEU A 339 1.47 -2.52 26.03
N LEU A 340 0.51 -3.36 25.61
CA LEU A 340 -0.92 -3.03 25.66
C LEU A 340 -1.50 -3.05 27.09
N GLY A 341 -0.89 -3.80 28.00
CA GLY A 341 -1.33 -3.89 29.40
C GLY A 341 -0.78 -2.79 30.32
N GLY A 342 0.02 -1.85 29.79
CA GLY A 342 0.68 -0.79 30.55
C GLY A 342 0.16 0.62 30.24
N VAL A 343 0.93 1.65 30.64
CA VAL A 343 0.63 3.05 30.27
C VAL A 343 0.65 3.18 28.76
N GLU A 344 -0.45 3.64 28.18
CA GLU A 344 -0.60 3.80 26.73
C GLU A 344 0.49 4.72 26.18
N LYS A 345 1.37 4.17 25.34
CA LYS A 345 2.36 4.92 24.58
C LYS A 345 1.97 4.95 23.12
N THR A 346 1.82 6.15 22.57
CA THR A 346 1.68 6.38 21.14
C THR A 346 3.04 6.33 20.46
N PHE A 347 3.04 6.10 19.14
CA PHE A 347 4.25 6.15 18.32
C PHE A 347 4.94 7.52 18.44
N GLN A 348 4.19 8.62 18.39
CA GLN A 348 4.75 9.97 18.58
C GLN A 348 5.49 10.13 19.93
N ASN A 349 5.00 9.50 21.00
CA ASN A 349 5.70 9.50 22.28
C ASN A 349 6.93 8.58 22.27
N ALA A 350 6.87 7.42 21.60
CA ALA A 350 7.99 6.50 21.48
C ALA A 350 9.18 7.09 20.71
N LEU A 351 8.94 7.99 19.75
CA LEU A 351 10.00 8.66 18.99
C LEU A 351 10.92 9.53 19.87
N LYS A 352 10.46 9.97 21.06
CA LYS A 352 11.26 10.80 21.98
C LYS A 352 12.52 10.11 22.50
N SER A 353 12.56 8.77 22.50
CA SER A 353 13.76 8.00 22.88
C SER A 353 14.76 7.81 21.73
N ASN A 354 14.54 8.46 20.59
CA ASN A 354 15.35 8.34 19.38
C ASN A 354 15.60 6.86 18.95
N PRO A 355 14.53 6.06 18.75
CA PRO A 355 14.66 4.69 18.28
C PRO A 355 15.07 4.64 16.81
N LEU A 356 15.58 3.49 16.37
CA LEU A 356 15.68 3.17 14.94
C LEU A 356 14.31 2.70 14.44
N VAL A 357 13.68 3.47 13.55
CA VAL A 357 12.42 3.07 12.91
C VAL A 357 12.71 2.41 11.58
N ILE A 358 12.33 1.14 11.47
CA ILE A 358 12.48 0.31 10.27
C ILE A 358 11.11 -0.18 9.79
N SER A 359 11.09 -0.70 8.58
CA SER A 359 9.95 -1.39 7.98
C SER A 359 10.19 -2.91 7.93
N PRO A 360 9.21 -3.71 7.49
CA PRO A 360 9.38 -5.16 7.38
C PRO A 360 10.47 -5.61 6.40
N GLU A 361 10.90 -4.74 5.48
CA GLU A 361 11.89 -5.02 4.45
C GLU A 361 12.76 -3.77 4.25
N GLU A 362 14.05 -3.90 4.49
CA GLU A 362 15.03 -2.83 4.35
C GLU A 362 16.18 -3.26 3.44
N GLN A 363 17.00 -2.30 3.06
CA GLN A 363 18.35 -2.55 2.56
C GLN A 363 19.33 -1.74 3.40
N VAL A 364 20.50 -2.30 3.67
CA VAL A 364 21.60 -1.61 4.37
C VAL A 364 22.87 -1.77 3.57
N THR A 365 23.68 -0.73 3.55
CA THR A 365 25.01 -0.77 2.92
C THR A 365 26.07 -0.85 4.02
N ILE A 366 26.88 -1.91 3.98
CA ILE A 366 27.93 -2.21 4.95
C ILE A 366 29.25 -2.27 4.18
N ASP A 367 30.19 -1.38 4.52
CA ASP A 367 31.50 -1.26 3.84
C ASP A 367 31.39 -1.13 2.31
N GLY A 368 30.35 -0.44 1.83
CA GLY A 368 30.07 -0.26 0.40
C GLY A 368 29.28 -1.40 -0.27
N TYR A 369 28.87 -2.43 0.47
CA TYR A 369 28.09 -3.57 -0.04
C TYR A 369 26.65 -3.52 0.46
N THR A 370 25.69 -3.54 -0.46
CA THR A 370 24.26 -3.47 -0.13
C THR A 370 23.67 -4.87 0.04
N VAL A 371 23.04 -5.11 1.19
CA VAL A 371 22.34 -6.37 1.49
C VAL A 371 20.91 -6.09 1.94
N SER A 372 20.01 -7.06 1.70
CA SER A 372 18.67 -7.02 2.29
C SER A 372 18.77 -7.06 3.81
N ALA A 373 17.86 -6.39 4.51
CA ALA A 373 17.85 -6.35 5.95
C ALA A 373 16.44 -6.53 6.53
N TYR A 374 16.34 -7.26 7.64
CA TYR A 374 15.06 -7.66 8.23
C TYR A 374 15.00 -7.43 9.75
N PRO A 375 13.82 -7.10 10.29
CA PRO A 375 13.62 -7.02 11.74
C PRO A 375 13.74 -8.40 12.40
N THR A 376 14.13 -8.42 13.68
CA THR A 376 14.09 -9.63 14.52
C THR A 376 13.38 -9.37 15.84
N PHE A 377 12.74 -10.41 16.37
CA PHE A 377 12.12 -10.39 17.69
C PHE A 377 12.94 -11.15 18.74
N THR A 378 14.05 -11.78 18.35
CA THR A 378 14.80 -12.70 19.21
C THR A 378 16.26 -12.32 19.37
N VAL A 379 16.87 -11.66 18.39
CA VAL A 379 18.31 -11.39 18.38
C VAL A 379 18.59 -10.00 18.96
N LYS A 380 19.46 -9.94 19.97
CA LYS A 380 19.90 -8.68 20.59
C LYS A 380 21.00 -7.97 19.78
N THR A 381 22.07 -8.68 19.47
CA THR A 381 23.20 -8.12 18.74
C THR A 381 22.91 -8.06 17.24
N PRO A 382 23.18 -6.94 16.53
CA PRO A 382 23.03 -6.87 15.09
C PRO A 382 23.85 -7.97 14.39
N LEU A 383 23.28 -8.57 13.35
CA LEU A 383 23.82 -9.79 12.77
C LEU A 383 23.83 -9.71 11.24
N LEU A 384 24.97 -10.00 10.63
CA LEU A 384 25.09 -10.23 9.19
C LEU A 384 25.23 -11.74 8.97
N ARG A 385 24.25 -12.34 8.27
CA ARG A 385 24.33 -13.73 7.83
C ARG A 385 25.03 -13.81 6.47
N VAL A 386 26.03 -14.66 6.36
CA VAL A 386 26.87 -14.83 5.17
C VAL A 386 26.96 -16.31 4.79
N ASN A 387 27.35 -16.61 3.55
CA ASN A 387 27.50 -18.00 3.07
C ASN A 387 28.49 -18.81 3.92
N GLY A 388 29.50 -18.14 4.46
CA GLY A 388 30.52 -18.73 5.32
C GLY A 388 31.56 -17.68 5.69
N PHE A 389 32.36 -18.00 6.71
CA PHE A 389 33.50 -17.19 7.10
C PHE A 389 34.64 -18.06 7.64
N GLU A 390 35.87 -17.56 7.54
CA GLU A 390 37.08 -18.22 8.01
C GLU A 390 37.80 -17.36 9.04
N LEU A 391 38.19 -17.98 10.17
CA LEU A 391 39.00 -17.33 11.20
C LEU A 391 40.48 -17.64 10.97
N THR A 392 41.32 -16.61 11.06
CA THR A 392 42.77 -16.71 10.89
C THR A 392 43.49 -15.90 11.95
N GLU A 393 44.60 -16.42 12.46
CA GLU A 393 45.44 -15.69 13.40
C GLU A 393 46.48 -14.84 12.64
N LYS A 394 46.66 -13.59 13.07
CA LYS A 394 47.70 -12.68 12.56
C LYS A 394 48.42 -12.02 13.74
N GLY A 395 49.41 -12.73 14.29
CA GLY A 395 50.13 -12.29 15.47
C GLY A 395 49.28 -12.47 16.73
N LYS A 396 48.98 -11.37 17.45
CA LYS A 396 48.07 -11.38 18.62
C LYS A 396 46.60 -11.16 18.25
N ASP A 397 46.35 -10.77 17.00
CA ASP A 397 45.03 -10.42 16.51
C ASP A 397 44.42 -11.61 15.77
N GLU A 398 43.10 -11.76 15.88
CA GLU A 398 42.33 -12.72 15.08
C GLU A 398 41.55 -11.97 14.00
N LEU A 399 41.60 -12.46 12.78
CA LEU A 399 40.90 -11.91 11.63
C LEU A 399 39.81 -12.88 11.20
N VAL A 400 38.68 -12.33 10.75
CA VAL A 400 37.64 -13.08 10.06
C VAL A 400 37.55 -12.63 8.61
N THR A 401 37.45 -13.61 7.71
CA THR A 401 37.27 -13.41 6.27
C THR A 401 35.91 -13.93 5.84
N PHE A 402 35.15 -13.14 5.08
CA PHE A 402 33.86 -13.52 4.52
C PHE A 402 33.64 -12.86 3.15
N TYR A 403 32.53 -13.18 2.48
CA TYR A 403 32.24 -12.70 1.13
C TYR A 403 30.88 -12.02 1.04
N LEU A 404 30.81 -10.93 0.29
CA LEU A 404 29.57 -10.25 -0.08
C LEU A 404 29.56 -9.97 -1.58
N ASN A 405 28.38 -9.87 -2.17
CA ASN A 405 28.23 -9.52 -3.58
C ASN A 405 28.29 -8.01 -3.76
N ASP A 406 29.05 -7.55 -4.77
CA ASP A 406 28.98 -6.18 -5.24
C ASP A 406 27.68 -5.92 -6.04
N GLU A 407 27.48 -4.68 -6.51
CA GLU A 407 26.30 -4.29 -7.30
C GLU A 407 26.14 -5.08 -8.61
N GLN A 408 27.20 -5.72 -9.10
CA GLN A 408 27.21 -6.54 -10.31
C GLN A 408 26.94 -8.02 -10.00
N GLY A 409 26.72 -8.37 -8.72
CA GLY A 409 26.51 -9.73 -8.25
C GLY A 409 27.79 -10.55 -8.14
N LYS A 410 28.96 -9.91 -8.21
CA LYS A 410 30.25 -10.60 -8.09
C LYS A 410 30.67 -10.67 -6.62
N GLU A 411 30.99 -11.86 -6.15
CA GLU A 411 31.51 -12.06 -4.78
C GLU A 411 32.85 -11.33 -4.60
N LYS A 412 32.95 -10.62 -3.48
CA LYS A 412 34.13 -9.88 -3.02
C LYS A 412 34.49 -10.31 -1.62
N LYS A 413 35.80 -10.45 -1.39
CA LYS A 413 36.38 -10.83 -0.11
C LYS A 413 36.45 -9.62 0.81
N LEU A 414 35.95 -9.77 2.04
CA LEU A 414 36.15 -8.83 3.14
C LEU A 414 36.94 -9.53 4.25
N THR A 415 37.92 -8.84 4.82
CA THR A 415 38.69 -9.32 5.98
C THR A 415 38.64 -8.25 7.07
N LYS A 416 38.22 -8.65 8.27
CA LYS A 416 37.98 -7.75 9.41
C LYS A 416 38.64 -8.28 10.68
N LEU A 417 39.02 -7.38 11.58
CA LEU A 417 39.50 -7.73 12.92
C LEU A 417 38.34 -8.27 13.77
N VAL A 418 38.55 -9.38 14.45
CA VAL A 418 37.60 -9.92 15.43
C VAL A 418 37.78 -9.17 16.74
N LEU A 419 36.75 -8.41 17.13
CA LEU A 419 36.76 -7.62 18.36
C LEU A 419 36.42 -8.47 19.58
N LYS A 420 35.48 -9.41 19.42
CA LYS A 420 35.04 -10.37 20.44
C LYS A 420 34.32 -11.55 19.79
N LYS A 421 34.08 -12.61 20.56
CA LYS A 421 33.30 -13.78 20.15
C LYS A 421 32.04 -13.92 21.01
N LEU A 422 30.92 -14.19 20.37
CA LEU A 422 29.65 -14.49 21.04
C LEU A 422 29.35 -15.98 20.88
N LYS A 423 29.05 -16.66 21.99
CA LYS A 423 28.59 -18.05 21.98
C LYS A 423 27.07 -18.10 21.96
N VAL A 424 26.48 -18.64 20.89
CA VAL A 424 25.03 -18.73 20.70
C VAL A 424 24.67 -20.19 20.43
N GLY A 425 24.15 -20.88 21.45
CA GLY A 425 24.02 -22.33 21.40
C GLY A 425 25.39 -22.99 21.18
N ASN A 426 25.54 -23.71 20.08
CA ASN A 426 26.78 -24.39 19.71
C ASN A 426 27.64 -23.59 18.71
N SER A 427 27.16 -22.45 18.19
CA SER A 427 27.92 -21.63 17.25
C SER A 427 28.69 -20.53 17.97
N THR A 428 29.85 -20.19 17.41
CA THR A 428 30.66 -19.05 17.84
C THR A 428 30.61 -18.00 16.74
N ARG A 429 30.08 -16.82 17.08
CA ARG A 429 29.90 -15.70 16.17
C ARG A 429 30.99 -14.65 16.42
N PRO A 430 31.91 -14.39 15.49
CA PRO A 430 32.85 -13.29 15.62
C PRO A 430 32.11 -11.96 15.44
N VAL A 431 32.45 -10.99 16.29
CA VAL A 431 31.94 -9.61 16.20
C VAL A 431 33.02 -8.75 15.56
N VAL A 432 32.62 -7.98 14.56
CA VAL A 432 33.49 -7.10 13.77
C VAL A 432 32.91 -5.70 13.70
N GLU A 433 33.71 -4.74 13.29
CA GLU A 433 33.26 -3.37 12.96
C GLU A 433 33.17 -3.17 11.45
N GLY A 434 32.10 -2.50 10.99
CA GLY A 434 31.96 -2.04 9.62
C GLY A 434 31.35 -0.65 9.52
N SER A 435 31.56 0.02 8.39
CA SER A 435 30.94 1.31 8.09
C SER A 435 29.54 1.10 7.52
N PHE A 436 28.51 1.57 8.22
CA PHE A 436 27.13 1.53 7.76
C PHE A 436 26.72 2.86 7.17
N LEU A 437 26.14 2.84 5.97
CA LEU A 437 25.54 4.02 5.36
C LEU A 437 24.04 4.10 5.72
N PHE A 438 23.65 5.14 6.44
CA PHE A 438 22.25 5.49 6.70
C PHE A 438 21.93 6.84 6.05
N GLY A 439 21.18 6.82 4.95
CA GLY A 439 20.98 8.01 4.12
C GLY A 439 22.32 8.47 3.53
N SER A 440 22.78 9.67 3.89
CA SER A 440 24.08 10.21 3.49
C SER A 440 25.16 10.14 4.58
N GLN A 441 24.86 9.51 5.73
CA GLN A 441 25.77 9.45 6.87
C GLN A 441 26.37 8.05 7.02
N GLU A 442 27.70 7.98 7.02
CA GLU A 442 28.43 6.79 7.41
C GLU A 442 28.65 6.75 8.93
N ARG A 443 28.42 5.58 9.53
CA ARG A 443 28.63 5.35 10.97
C ARG A 443 29.29 3.99 11.19
N PRO A 444 30.38 3.93 11.98
CA PRO A 444 30.95 2.64 12.37
C PRO A 444 30.01 1.93 13.34
N MET A 445 29.81 0.63 13.14
CA MET A 445 28.99 -0.20 14.02
C MET A 445 29.56 -1.61 14.18
N GLU A 446 29.43 -2.15 15.39
CA GLU A 446 29.70 -3.56 15.65
C GLU A 446 28.52 -4.44 15.20
N PHE A 447 28.83 -5.55 14.54
CA PHE A 447 27.87 -6.59 14.22
C PHE A 447 28.52 -7.97 14.29
N ALA A 448 27.71 -8.98 14.61
CA ALA A 448 28.13 -10.37 14.60
C ALA A 448 28.01 -10.97 13.19
N LEU A 449 28.89 -11.90 12.84
CA LEU A 449 28.75 -12.76 11.68
C LEU A 449 28.11 -14.09 12.08
N ASP A 450 27.25 -14.61 11.23
CA ASP A 450 26.72 -15.97 11.32
C ASP A 450 26.57 -16.57 9.92
N VAL A 451 26.47 -17.89 9.86
CA VAL A 451 26.32 -18.61 8.59
C VAL A 451 24.84 -18.68 8.21
N LEU A 452 24.53 -18.62 6.93
CA LEU A 452 23.19 -18.84 6.40
C LEU A 452 22.69 -20.26 6.70
N ASP A 453 21.38 -20.40 6.92
CA ASP A 453 20.71 -21.70 6.95
C ASP A 453 20.52 -22.25 5.51
N GLU A 454 20.30 -23.56 5.34
CA GLU A 454 20.23 -24.21 4.01
C GLU A 454 19.15 -23.62 3.08
N ASP A 455 18.09 -23.02 3.64
CA ASP A 455 16.99 -22.41 2.90
C ASP A 455 17.15 -20.90 2.66
N GLU A 456 18.24 -20.30 3.14
CA GLU A 456 18.54 -18.88 2.98
C GLU A 456 19.46 -18.67 1.75
N PRO A 457 18.95 -18.06 0.65
CA PRO A 457 19.65 -18.11 -0.64
C PRO A 457 20.81 -17.11 -0.76
N HIS A 458 20.80 -16.03 0.02
CA HIS A 458 21.73 -14.90 -0.12
C HIS A 458 22.03 -14.25 1.24
N PRO A 459 23.21 -13.62 1.40
CA PRO A 459 23.55 -12.86 2.61
C PRO A 459 22.52 -11.77 2.93
N PHE A 460 22.23 -11.58 4.22
CA PHE A 460 21.32 -10.55 4.69
C PHE A 460 21.66 -10.08 6.11
N PHE A 461 21.19 -8.89 6.44
CA PHE A 461 21.37 -8.27 7.74
C PHE A 461 20.12 -8.39 8.61
N VAL A 462 20.33 -8.48 9.93
CA VAL A 462 19.28 -8.57 10.93
C VAL A 462 19.45 -7.43 11.93
N PHE A 463 18.41 -6.62 12.08
CA PHE A 463 18.37 -5.52 13.05
C PHE A 463 18.22 -6.05 14.47
N GLY A 464 19.33 -6.38 15.11
CA GLY A 464 19.36 -6.69 16.53
C GLY A 464 18.90 -5.51 17.39
N HIS A 465 18.31 -5.81 18.54
CA HIS A 465 17.76 -4.80 19.48
C HIS A 465 18.79 -3.77 19.96
N ASP A 466 20.05 -4.16 20.07
CA ASP A 466 21.13 -3.29 20.58
C ASP A 466 21.68 -2.32 19.52
N ILE A 467 21.17 -2.37 18.27
CA ILE A 467 21.63 -1.49 17.18
C ILE A 467 21.41 -0.01 17.48
N ALA A 468 20.41 0.31 18.30
CA ALA A 468 20.06 1.67 18.66
C ALA A 468 19.66 1.76 20.14
N LYS A 469 20.16 2.78 20.85
CA LYS A 469 19.86 3.00 22.28
C LYS A 469 18.36 3.14 22.57
N GLY A 470 17.61 3.74 21.65
CA GLY A 470 16.16 3.88 21.75
C GLY A 470 15.37 2.61 21.44
N GLY A 471 16.05 1.51 21.08
CA GLY A 471 15.46 0.29 20.56
C GLY A 471 15.15 0.38 19.06
N VAL A 472 14.57 -0.70 18.53
CA VAL A 472 14.13 -0.81 17.14
C VAL A 472 12.61 -0.86 17.09
N LEU A 473 12.01 0.02 16.30
CA LEU A 473 10.58 0.07 16.07
C LEU A 473 10.27 -0.36 14.63
N LEU A 474 9.34 -1.28 14.48
CA LEU A 474 8.86 -1.78 13.20
C LEU A 474 7.54 -1.10 12.82
N ASN A 475 7.60 -0.29 11.76
CA ASN A 475 6.45 0.38 11.15
C ASN A 475 6.02 -0.35 9.87
N THR A 476 4.88 -1.05 9.93
CA THR A 476 4.38 -1.86 8.80
C THR A 476 3.65 -1.06 7.72
N ARG A 477 3.49 0.25 7.90
CA ARG A 477 2.77 1.14 6.97
C ARG A 477 3.51 1.35 5.65
N ALA A 478 4.85 1.27 5.69
CA ALA A 478 5.73 1.49 4.56
C ALA A 478 6.71 0.32 4.36
N ASP A 479 7.55 0.43 3.34
CA ASP A 479 8.72 -0.42 3.11
C ASP A 479 9.96 0.47 2.85
N HIS A 480 11.16 -0.09 3.07
CA HIS A 480 12.46 0.57 2.89
C HIS A 480 12.58 1.96 3.52
N LEU A 481 12.25 2.09 4.81
CA LEU A 481 12.30 3.37 5.52
C LEU A 481 13.73 3.91 5.70
N LEU A 482 14.75 3.05 5.61
CA LEU A 482 16.15 3.48 5.69
C LEU A 482 16.69 4.02 4.35
N ASP A 483 16.07 3.69 3.21
CA ASP A 483 16.29 4.37 1.92
C ASP A 483 15.43 5.65 1.86
N ALA A 484 15.73 6.59 2.75
CA ALA A 484 15.00 7.86 2.84
C ALA A 484 15.17 8.68 1.56
N ARG A 485 14.07 8.95 0.84
CA ARG A 485 14.03 9.78 -0.37
C ARG A 485 13.26 11.07 -0.11
N PRO A 486 13.67 12.22 -0.68
CA PRO A 486 12.86 13.43 -0.63
C PRO A 486 11.47 13.20 -1.23
N LEU A 487 10.44 13.78 -0.63
CA LEU A 487 9.11 13.80 -1.24
C LEU A 487 9.06 14.86 -2.34
N PHE A 488 8.31 14.58 -3.41
CA PHE A 488 8.07 15.52 -4.49
C PHE A 488 6.61 15.46 -4.96
N ARG A 489 6.09 16.60 -5.39
CA ARG A 489 4.75 16.71 -5.98
C ARG A 489 4.75 16.12 -7.39
N ALA A 490 3.72 15.36 -7.73
CA ALA A 490 3.50 14.88 -9.08
C ALA A 490 2.03 15.03 -9.49
N GLY A 491 1.82 15.32 -10.77
CA GLY A 491 0.48 15.32 -11.35
C GLY A 491 -0.05 13.91 -11.57
N HIS A 492 -1.35 13.80 -11.84
CA HIS A 492 -1.98 12.54 -12.20
C HIS A 492 -1.42 11.96 -13.50
N ILE A 493 -1.06 12.83 -14.45
CA ILE A 493 -0.33 12.51 -15.67
C ILE A 493 1.03 13.20 -15.65
N GLU A 494 2.07 12.48 -16.06
CA GLU A 494 3.43 13.01 -16.23
C GLU A 494 4.06 12.40 -17.49
N VAL A 495 5.12 13.01 -18.03
CA VAL A 495 5.97 12.38 -19.04
C VAL A 495 7.04 11.55 -18.33
N ALA A 496 7.15 10.27 -18.63
CA ALA A 496 8.22 9.42 -18.14
C ALA A 496 9.09 8.91 -19.29
N GLN A 497 10.38 8.73 -19.01
CA GLN A 497 11.29 8.02 -19.89
C GLN A 497 11.33 6.55 -19.48
N VAL A 498 11.00 5.65 -20.40
CA VAL A 498 10.91 4.21 -20.18
C VAL A 498 11.76 3.51 -21.22
N GLU A 499 12.86 2.87 -20.81
CA GLU A 499 13.80 2.21 -21.73
C GLU A 499 14.24 3.14 -22.89
N GLY A 500 14.49 4.41 -22.55
CA GLY A 500 14.88 5.47 -23.48
C GLY A 500 13.73 6.15 -24.23
N MET A 501 12.49 5.66 -24.14
CA MET A 501 11.31 6.26 -24.80
C MET A 501 10.58 7.24 -23.88
N SER A 502 10.24 8.44 -24.37
CA SER A 502 9.53 9.45 -23.58
C SER A 502 8.07 9.59 -24.00
N PHE A 503 7.14 9.35 -23.09
CA PHE A 503 5.70 9.50 -23.36
C PHE A 503 4.88 9.74 -22.08
N PRO A 504 3.64 10.26 -22.19
CA PRO A 504 2.77 10.47 -21.05
C PRO A 504 2.33 9.16 -20.39
N VAL A 505 2.42 9.13 -19.06
CA VAL A 505 2.06 7.99 -18.20
C VAL A 505 1.07 8.43 -17.14
N LYS A 506 0.20 7.51 -16.73
CA LYS A 506 -0.77 7.74 -15.66
C LYS A 506 -0.18 7.30 -14.32
N LEU A 507 -0.13 8.19 -13.34
CA LEU A 507 0.26 7.88 -11.96
C LEU A 507 -1.00 7.42 -11.22
N ASP A 508 -1.03 6.13 -10.88
CA ASP A 508 -2.20 5.42 -10.37
C ASP A 508 -1.88 4.81 -9.00
N THR A 509 -2.24 5.53 -7.94
CA THR A 509 -1.98 5.10 -6.56
C THR A 509 -2.76 3.83 -6.19
N GLY A 510 -3.81 3.51 -6.95
CA GLY A 510 -4.59 2.29 -6.82
C GLY A 510 -3.91 1.04 -7.38
N ALA A 511 -2.84 1.17 -8.18
CA ALA A 511 -2.12 0.03 -8.75
C ALA A 511 -0.96 -0.41 -7.86
N ASP A 512 -0.87 -1.70 -7.50
CA ASP A 512 0.27 -2.22 -6.72
C ASP A 512 1.53 -2.36 -7.59
N VAL A 513 1.35 -2.79 -8.84
CA VAL A 513 2.41 -3.01 -9.84
C VAL A 513 2.09 -2.18 -11.08
N SER A 514 3.09 -1.47 -11.59
CA SER A 514 3.03 -0.72 -12.84
C SER A 514 2.66 -1.61 -14.03
N SER A 515 2.05 -1.05 -15.08
CA SER A 515 1.64 -1.81 -16.27
C SER A 515 1.85 -1.02 -17.55
N ILE A 516 2.21 -1.71 -18.63
CA ILE A 516 2.46 -1.10 -19.95
C ILE A 516 1.65 -1.82 -21.03
N ASN A 517 1.29 -1.09 -22.09
CA ASN A 517 0.72 -1.68 -23.28
C ASN A 517 1.70 -2.68 -23.89
N ALA A 518 1.24 -3.90 -24.12
CA ALA A 518 2.01 -4.93 -24.79
C ALA A 518 1.12 -5.73 -25.77
N LYS A 519 1.52 -5.72 -27.04
CA LYS A 519 0.95 -6.54 -28.12
C LYS A 519 1.93 -7.66 -28.49
N ASN A 520 1.44 -8.66 -29.22
CA ASN A 520 2.26 -9.76 -29.75
C ASN A 520 3.09 -10.48 -28.66
N ILE A 521 2.54 -10.64 -27.45
CA ILE A 521 3.24 -11.23 -26.31
C ILE A 521 3.51 -12.71 -26.60
N LYS A 522 4.79 -13.10 -26.69
CA LYS A 522 5.25 -14.47 -26.89
C LYS A 522 6.26 -14.85 -25.82
N GLN A 523 5.92 -15.83 -24.99
CA GLN A 523 6.82 -16.40 -23.99
C GLN A 523 7.61 -17.56 -24.59
N PHE A 524 8.89 -17.66 -24.26
CA PHE A 524 9.79 -18.74 -24.71
C PHE A 524 10.90 -18.96 -23.67
N LYS A 525 11.66 -20.04 -23.81
CA LYS A 525 12.80 -20.36 -22.94
C LYS A 525 14.09 -20.30 -23.76
N GLN A 526 15.11 -19.64 -23.24
CA GLN A 526 16.45 -19.60 -23.83
C GLN A 526 17.47 -19.64 -22.70
N ASP A 527 18.52 -20.46 -22.85
CA ASP A 527 19.61 -20.59 -21.87
C ASP A 527 19.12 -20.84 -20.43
N GLY A 528 18.06 -21.66 -20.28
CA GLY A 528 17.46 -21.97 -18.98
C GLY A 528 16.49 -20.91 -18.44
N LYS A 529 16.46 -19.70 -19.00
CA LYS A 529 15.66 -18.56 -18.52
C LYS A 529 14.32 -18.43 -19.24
N ASN A 530 13.28 -18.02 -18.51
CA ASN A 530 11.98 -17.69 -19.10
C ASN A 530 12.03 -16.27 -19.67
N LEU A 531 11.78 -16.12 -20.96
CA LEU A 531 11.80 -14.85 -21.68
C LEU A 531 10.43 -14.54 -22.28
N VAL A 532 10.19 -13.26 -22.52
CA VAL A 532 9.01 -12.78 -23.24
C VAL A 532 9.43 -11.75 -24.28
N SER A 533 8.92 -11.91 -25.50
CA SER A 533 8.97 -10.88 -26.54
C SER A 533 7.60 -10.21 -26.67
N PHE A 534 7.60 -8.89 -26.87
CA PHE A 534 6.37 -8.11 -27.05
C PHE A 534 6.63 -6.82 -27.83
N THR A 535 5.57 -6.21 -28.34
CA THR A 535 5.61 -4.90 -29.01
C THR A 535 4.86 -3.89 -28.15
N TYR A 536 5.56 -2.84 -27.73
CA TYR A 536 4.95 -1.64 -27.18
C TYR A 536 4.45 -0.77 -28.33
N GLU A 537 3.24 -0.24 -28.19
CA GLU A 537 2.64 0.74 -29.09
C GLU A 537 1.83 1.75 -28.28
N ASN A 538 1.79 3.03 -28.70
CA ASN A 538 0.84 4.01 -28.19
C ASN A 538 0.07 4.69 -29.34
N ASP A 539 -0.89 5.53 -28.99
CA ASP A 539 -1.71 6.30 -29.94
C ASP A 539 -0.98 7.48 -30.58
N LEU A 540 0.20 7.83 -30.07
CA LEU A 540 1.16 8.77 -30.68
C LEU A 540 1.98 8.13 -31.81
N GLY A 541 1.72 6.85 -32.14
CA GLY A 541 2.44 6.12 -33.19
C GLY A 541 3.80 5.57 -32.78
N MET A 542 4.20 5.74 -31.52
CA MET A 542 5.46 5.17 -31.01
C MET A 542 5.36 3.65 -30.98
N THR A 543 6.35 2.96 -31.52
CA THR A 543 6.43 1.50 -31.52
C THR A 543 7.84 1.02 -31.18
N LYS A 544 7.95 0.00 -30.33
CA LYS A 544 9.23 -0.63 -29.99
C LYS A 544 9.04 -2.09 -29.62
N LYS A 545 9.91 -2.95 -30.14
CA LYS A 545 9.96 -4.37 -29.78
C LYS A 545 10.91 -4.58 -28.60
N PHE A 546 10.50 -5.44 -27.68
CA PHE A 546 11.28 -5.81 -26.51
C PHE A 546 11.38 -7.31 -26.39
N THR A 547 12.52 -7.78 -25.89
CA THR A 547 12.73 -9.11 -25.33
C THR A 547 13.27 -8.94 -23.92
N ARG A 548 12.62 -9.54 -22.93
CA ARG A 548 12.95 -9.39 -21.50
C ARG A 548 12.76 -10.71 -20.76
N GLU A 549 13.52 -10.88 -19.67
CA GLU A 549 13.32 -11.99 -18.73
C GLU A 549 12.00 -11.81 -17.97
N VAL A 550 11.27 -12.91 -17.81
CA VAL A 550 10.03 -12.96 -17.02
C VAL A 550 10.41 -13.17 -15.56
N VAL A 551 10.26 -12.12 -14.76
CA VAL A 551 10.63 -12.15 -13.33
C VAL A 551 9.47 -12.53 -12.41
N ASP A 552 8.22 -12.44 -12.90
CA ASP A 552 7.02 -12.84 -12.17
C ASP A 552 5.83 -13.06 -13.14
N VAL A 553 4.74 -13.64 -12.65
CA VAL A 553 3.49 -13.85 -13.39
C VAL A 553 2.27 -13.43 -12.58
N MET A 554 1.53 -12.44 -13.08
CA MET A 554 0.27 -12.02 -12.46
C MET A 554 -0.90 -12.86 -12.96
N ARG A 555 -1.54 -13.61 -12.05
CA ARG A 555 -2.75 -14.37 -12.33
C ARG A 555 -3.99 -13.50 -12.11
N ILE A 556 -4.69 -13.15 -13.18
CA ILE A 556 -5.97 -12.45 -13.09
C ILE A 556 -7.07 -13.48 -12.86
N LYS A 557 -7.87 -13.28 -11.79
CA LYS A 557 -9.03 -14.14 -11.50
C LYS A 557 -9.96 -14.17 -12.71
N ALA A 558 -10.15 -15.36 -13.27
CA ALA A 558 -11.12 -15.60 -14.32
C ALA A 558 -12.55 -15.50 -13.76
N LYS A 559 -13.52 -15.11 -14.59
CA LYS A 559 -14.93 -15.35 -14.26
C LYS A 559 -15.20 -16.86 -14.33
N LYS A 560 -16.29 -17.32 -13.69
CA LYS A 560 -16.70 -18.73 -13.73
C LYS A 560 -16.87 -19.17 -15.19
N GLY A 561 -16.06 -20.13 -15.63
CA GLY A 561 -16.06 -20.65 -17.02
C GLY A 561 -14.98 -20.06 -17.95
N GLU A 562 -14.20 -19.08 -17.52
CA GLU A 562 -13.12 -18.49 -18.32
C GLU A 562 -11.74 -19.07 -17.92
N LYS A 563 -10.80 -19.18 -18.88
CA LYS A 563 -9.39 -19.48 -18.56
C LYS A 563 -8.76 -18.30 -17.81
N ALA A 564 -7.95 -18.60 -16.80
CA ALA A 564 -7.19 -17.58 -16.07
C ALA A 564 -6.27 -16.82 -17.04
N ASN A 565 -6.42 -15.49 -17.06
CA ASN A 565 -5.56 -14.62 -17.84
C ASN A 565 -4.26 -14.41 -17.03
N VAL A 566 -3.19 -15.07 -17.46
CA VAL A 566 -1.85 -14.95 -16.87
C VAL A 566 -1.07 -13.90 -17.63
N ARG A 567 -0.48 -12.95 -16.91
CA ARG A 567 0.28 -11.87 -17.49
C ARG A 567 1.73 -11.91 -17.04
N PRO A 568 2.70 -11.95 -17.98
CA PRO A 568 4.11 -11.84 -17.64
C PRO A 568 4.43 -10.49 -17.00
N VAL A 569 5.38 -10.50 -16.07
CA VAL A 569 5.97 -9.32 -15.46
C VAL A 569 7.44 -9.29 -15.81
N VAL A 570 7.93 -8.14 -16.24
CA VAL A 570 9.32 -7.90 -16.63
C VAL A 570 9.88 -6.73 -15.84
N GLU A 571 11.20 -6.57 -15.79
CA GLU A 571 11.82 -5.36 -15.27
C GLU A 571 12.05 -4.33 -16.38
N MET A 572 11.75 -3.06 -16.10
CA MET A 572 12.00 -1.94 -17.01
C MET A 572 12.59 -0.75 -16.25
N GLN A 573 13.55 -0.06 -16.89
CA GLN A 573 14.10 1.20 -16.40
C GLN A 573 13.10 2.34 -16.67
N VAL A 574 12.72 3.06 -15.62
CA VAL A 574 11.79 4.19 -15.68
C VAL A 574 12.40 5.41 -14.98
N LYS A 575 12.34 6.56 -15.65
CA LYS A 575 12.74 7.86 -15.11
C LYS A 575 11.58 8.86 -15.20
N LEU A 576 11.31 9.55 -14.11
CA LEU A 576 10.32 10.64 -14.00
C LEU A 576 10.96 11.79 -13.21
N GLY A 577 11.22 12.91 -13.88
CA GLY A 577 12.10 13.95 -13.32
C GLY A 577 13.47 13.38 -12.95
N GLU A 578 13.91 13.60 -11.72
CA GLU A 578 15.15 13.05 -11.18
C GLU A 578 15.02 11.63 -10.60
N LEU A 579 13.79 11.13 -10.42
CA LEU A 579 13.57 9.78 -9.90
C LEU A 579 13.76 8.76 -11.02
N GLU A 580 14.79 7.95 -10.90
CA GLU A 580 15.08 6.85 -11.79
C GLU A 580 15.10 5.51 -11.03
N LYS A 581 14.30 4.55 -11.49
CA LYS A 581 14.15 3.22 -10.88
C LYS A 581 13.95 2.13 -11.91
N LYS A 582 14.58 0.99 -11.68
CA LYS A 582 14.25 -0.27 -12.34
C LYS A 582 13.06 -0.89 -11.62
N ILE A 583 11.93 -1.04 -12.30
CA ILE A 583 10.68 -1.51 -11.68
C ILE A 583 10.09 -2.72 -12.41
N ARG A 584 9.32 -3.52 -11.67
CA ARG A 584 8.46 -4.57 -12.24
C ARG A 584 7.29 -3.95 -13.02
N VAL A 585 7.06 -4.41 -14.24
CA VAL A 585 6.01 -3.93 -15.14
C VAL A 585 5.21 -5.11 -15.68
N ASN A 586 3.90 -5.08 -15.44
CA ASN A 586 2.94 -6.05 -15.94
C ASN A 586 2.63 -5.80 -17.43
N LEU A 587 2.75 -6.84 -18.25
CA LEU A 587 2.47 -6.77 -19.68
C LEU A 587 0.98 -7.03 -19.96
N GLN A 588 0.28 -6.02 -20.47
CA GLN A 588 -1.14 -6.14 -20.80
C GLN A 588 -1.46 -5.39 -22.09
N ASN A 589 -2.33 -5.94 -22.94
CA ASN A 589 -2.94 -5.14 -24.00
C ASN A 589 -3.80 -4.01 -23.37
N ARG A 590 -3.37 -2.78 -23.63
CA ARG A 590 -3.95 -1.50 -23.21
C ARG A 590 -4.21 -0.57 -24.40
N GLY A 591 -4.19 -1.06 -25.64
CA GLY A 591 -4.30 -0.21 -26.85
C GLY A 591 -5.61 0.54 -27.04
N ARG A 592 -6.56 0.42 -26.11
CA ARG A 592 -7.81 1.22 -26.06
C ARG A 592 -7.72 2.45 -25.15
N PHE A 593 -6.62 2.60 -24.42
CA PHE A 593 -6.40 3.68 -23.47
C PHE A 593 -5.37 4.65 -24.05
N HIS A 594 -5.67 5.95 -23.98
CA HIS A 594 -4.75 7.03 -24.38
C HIS A 594 -3.40 6.90 -23.65
N TYR A 595 -3.44 6.90 -22.32
CA TYR A 595 -2.27 6.59 -21.49
C TYR A 595 -1.98 5.08 -21.47
N SER A 596 -1.07 4.69 -22.35
CA SER A 596 -0.65 3.31 -22.59
C SER A 596 0.12 2.67 -21.42
N MET A 597 0.64 3.47 -20.48
CA MET A 597 1.34 3.02 -19.27
C MET A 597 0.74 3.61 -17.99
N ILE A 598 0.80 2.80 -16.93
CA ILE A 598 0.47 3.16 -15.56
C ILE A 598 1.71 2.96 -14.69
N LEU A 599 2.07 3.98 -13.92
CA LEU A 599 3.01 3.89 -12.80
C LEU A 599 2.23 3.69 -11.49
N GLY A 600 2.44 2.55 -10.85
CA GLY A 600 1.79 2.17 -9.59
C GLY A 600 2.68 2.35 -8.37
N LYS A 601 2.24 1.84 -7.20
CA LYS A 601 2.94 1.89 -5.91
C LYS A 601 4.41 1.51 -6.02
N ASN A 602 4.75 0.48 -6.79
CA ASN A 602 6.13 0.00 -6.92
C ASN A 602 7.11 1.02 -7.53
N PHE A 603 6.60 2.08 -8.17
CA PHE A 603 7.39 3.27 -8.56
C PHE A 603 7.10 4.45 -7.62
N LEU A 604 5.82 4.72 -7.36
CA LEU A 604 5.36 5.90 -6.62
C LEU A 604 5.85 5.96 -5.16
N LYS A 605 6.12 4.81 -4.54
CA LYS A 605 6.58 4.72 -3.14
C LYS A 605 7.89 5.47 -2.88
N HIS A 606 8.69 5.74 -3.92
CA HIS A 606 9.98 6.42 -3.83
C HIS A 606 9.86 7.95 -3.80
N GLY A 607 8.87 8.47 -3.08
CA GLY A 607 8.73 9.90 -2.77
C GLY A 607 7.66 10.66 -3.57
N ALA A 608 6.96 10.02 -4.52
CA ALA A 608 5.94 10.70 -5.30
C ALA A 608 4.66 10.92 -4.47
N VAL A 609 4.28 12.19 -4.29
CA VAL A 609 3.00 12.60 -3.72
C VAL A 609 2.12 13.11 -4.85
N VAL A 610 1.08 12.33 -5.18
CA VAL A 610 0.33 12.48 -6.44
C VAL A 610 -0.94 13.30 -6.21
N SER A 611 -1.15 14.32 -7.05
CA SER A 611 -2.42 15.06 -7.14
C SER A 611 -3.36 14.40 -8.14
N SER A 612 -4.65 14.44 -7.86
CA SER A 612 -5.71 14.12 -8.84
C SER A 612 -6.15 15.33 -9.66
N ASP A 613 -5.87 16.54 -9.19
CA ASP A 613 -6.35 17.83 -9.75
C ASP A 613 -5.59 18.29 -10.98
N THR A 614 -4.31 17.95 -11.04
CA THR A 614 -3.35 18.59 -11.92
C THR A 614 -2.53 17.54 -12.66
N ASN A 615 -2.20 17.85 -13.91
CA ASN A 615 -1.29 17.06 -14.73
C ASN A 615 -0.01 17.86 -14.94
N TYR A 616 1.11 17.16 -15.20
CA TYR A 616 2.37 17.77 -15.62
C TYR A 616 2.91 18.76 -14.58
N ILE A 617 3.08 18.31 -13.33
CA ILE A 617 3.71 19.09 -12.25
C ILE A 617 5.23 18.94 -12.32
N VAL A 618 5.71 17.71 -12.53
CA VAL A 618 7.15 17.41 -12.61
C VAL A 618 7.68 17.70 -14.01
N THR A 619 6.87 17.40 -15.02
CA THR A 619 7.26 17.48 -16.42
C THR A 619 6.44 18.51 -17.17
N LYS A 620 6.89 18.92 -18.36
CA LYS A 620 6.11 19.82 -19.22
C LYS A 620 5.07 19.02 -19.99
N LYS A 621 3.85 19.58 -20.09
CA LYS A 621 2.81 19.07 -20.99
C LYS A 621 3.34 19.09 -22.43
N PRO A 622 3.35 17.96 -23.15
CA PRO A 622 3.72 17.96 -24.56
C PRO A 622 2.70 18.70 -25.43
N ASP A 623 3.16 19.38 -26.49
CA ASP A 623 2.28 20.18 -27.38
C ASP A 623 1.19 19.36 -28.08
N TYR A 624 1.41 18.05 -28.25
CA TYR A 624 0.43 17.14 -28.86
C TYR A 624 -0.67 16.68 -27.89
N GLU A 625 -0.52 16.93 -26.59
CA GLU A 625 -1.55 16.62 -25.58
C GLU A 625 -2.55 17.78 -25.53
N LYS A 626 -3.82 17.48 -25.84
CA LYS A 626 -4.90 18.47 -25.88
C LYS A 626 -5.31 18.94 -24.49
#